data_AF-I6TBI2-F1
#
_entry.id   AF-I6TBI2-F1
#
_cell.length_a   1.000
_cell.length_b   1.000
_cell.length_c   1.000
_cell.angle_alpha   90.00
_cell.angle_beta   90.00
_cell.angle_gamma   90.00
#
_symmetry.space_group_name_H-M   'P 1'
#
loop_
_entity.id
_entity.type
_entity.pdbx_description
1 polymer ?
#
loop_
_entity_poly.entity_id
_entity_poly.type
_entity_poly.pdbx_seq_one_letter_code
_entity_poly.pdbx_strand_id
1 'polypeptide(L)'
;FTFASLTVDPLQWQPINKMKTPTVIKPEWYFLYAYAILRSIPHKAGGVFTMFAAIAGVAVFPMISGPEKFQSMKVCPLVRLVFIIWAANFMFLTVIGA
;
A
#
# COMPACT_ATOMS: atom_id res chain seq x y z
N PHE A 1 23.32 -10.17 6.43
CA PHE A 1 24.20 -11.03 5.61
C PHE A 1 23.70 -12.47 5.45
N THR A 2 22.87 -13.02 6.34
CA THR A 2 22.38 -14.41 6.25
C THR A 2 21.21 -14.64 5.30
N PHE A 3 20.36 -13.63 5.03
CA PHE A 3 19.16 -13.81 4.22
C PHE A 3 18.89 -12.64 3.27
N ALA A 4 19.82 -12.35 2.36
CA ALA A 4 19.71 -11.21 1.46
C ALA A 4 18.52 -11.31 0.47
N SER A 5 18.07 -12.53 0.17
CA SER A 5 17.09 -12.78 -0.90
C SER A 5 15.65 -13.02 -0.42
N LEU A 6 15.34 -12.85 0.87
CA LEU A 6 13.99 -13.16 1.38
C LEU A 6 12.89 -12.26 0.80
N THR A 7 13.22 -11.02 0.46
CA THR A 7 12.25 -10.02 -0.02
C THR A 7 12.28 -9.81 -1.52
N VAL A 8 13.21 -10.46 -2.23
CA VAL A 8 13.47 -10.27 -3.65
C VAL A 8 12.75 -11.36 -4.44
N ASP A 9 12.07 -10.99 -5.52
CA ASP A 9 11.39 -11.96 -6.37
C ASP A 9 12.43 -12.75 -7.18
N PRO A 10 12.38 -14.10 -7.17
CA PRO A 10 13.31 -14.91 -7.96
C PRO A 10 13.33 -14.61 -9.45
N LEU A 11 12.22 -14.06 -9.99
CA LEU A 11 12.12 -13.63 -11.39
C LEU A 11 13.06 -12.46 -11.72
N GLN A 12 13.47 -11.66 -10.73
CA GLN A 12 14.38 -10.52 -10.95
C GLN A 12 15.81 -10.95 -11.30
N TRP A 13 16.19 -12.22 -11.05
CA TRP A 13 17.52 -12.74 -11.41
C TRP A 13 17.60 -13.27 -12.85
N GLN A 14 16.49 -13.35 -13.58
CA GLN A 14 16.49 -13.78 -14.97
C GLN A 14 16.87 -12.63 -15.92
N PRO A 15 17.59 -12.89 -17.02
CA PRO A 15 17.90 -11.86 -18.01
C PRO A 15 16.63 -11.31 -18.66
N ILE A 16 16.59 -9.99 -18.86
CA ILE A 16 15.40 -9.27 -19.33
C ILE A 16 15.07 -9.68 -20.78
N ASN A 17 13.83 -10.13 -21.01
CA ASN A 17 13.29 -10.39 -22.33
C ASN A 17 12.04 -9.54 -22.59
N LYS A 18 12.11 -8.62 -23.57
CA LYS A 18 11.01 -7.70 -23.90
C LYS A 18 9.80 -8.40 -24.54
N MET A 19 9.98 -9.59 -25.11
CA MET A 19 8.95 -10.32 -25.84
C MET A 19 8.18 -11.32 -24.96
N LYS A 20 8.65 -11.58 -23.74
CA LYS A 20 8.06 -12.58 -22.84
C LYS A 20 7.76 -11.97 -21.47
N THR A 21 6.49 -11.93 -21.11
CA THR A 21 6.04 -11.62 -19.75
C THR A 21 6.04 -12.90 -18.89
N PRO A 22 6.63 -12.87 -17.69
CA PRO A 22 6.47 -13.96 -16.72
C PRO A 22 5.00 -14.23 -16.38
N THR A 23 4.69 -15.44 -15.92
CA THR A 23 3.33 -15.90 -15.63
C THR A 23 2.70 -15.20 -14.42
N VAL A 24 3.52 -14.80 -13.43
CA VAL A 24 3.09 -14.02 -12.27
C VAL A 24 4.00 -12.81 -12.20
N ILE A 25 3.45 -11.61 -12.41
CA ILE A 25 4.18 -10.34 -12.31
C ILE A 25 3.55 -9.55 -11.19
N LYS A 26 4.37 -9.19 -10.21
CA LYS A 26 3.99 -8.33 -9.10
C LYS A 26 5.10 -7.36 -8.77
N PRO A 27 4.78 -6.20 -8.19
CA PRO A 27 5.80 -5.28 -7.72
C PRO A 27 6.41 -5.78 -6.41
N GLU A 28 7.43 -5.07 -5.93
CA GLU A 28 8.03 -5.35 -4.63
C GLU A 28 7.05 -5.14 -3.48
N TRP A 29 7.33 -5.79 -2.34
CA TRP A 29 6.39 -5.95 -1.22
C TRP A 29 5.80 -4.62 -0.70
N TYR A 30 6.57 -3.54 -0.69
CA TYR A 30 6.14 -2.23 -0.22
C TYR A 30 5.21 -1.49 -1.19
N PHE A 31 5.08 -1.94 -2.43
CA PHE A 31 4.13 -1.41 -3.42
C PHE A 31 2.84 -2.24 -3.53
N LEU A 32 2.73 -3.37 -2.84
CA LEU A 32 1.60 -4.30 -2.98
C LEU A 32 0.25 -3.69 -2.60
N TYR A 33 0.20 -2.84 -1.57
CA TYR A 33 -1.05 -2.16 -1.17
C TYR A 33 -1.59 -1.27 -2.31
N ALA A 34 -0.71 -0.54 -2.99
CA ALA A 34 -1.06 0.35 -4.09
C ALA A 34 -1.48 -0.46 -5.32
N TYR A 35 -0.78 -1.57 -5.59
CA TYR A 35 -1.14 -2.51 -6.65
C TYR A 35 -2.51 -3.16 -6.43
N ALA A 36 -2.83 -3.53 -5.18
CA ALA A 36 -4.15 -4.04 -4.81
C ALA A 36 -5.26 -3.03 -5.09
N ILE A 37 -5.04 -1.75 -4.74
CA ILE A 37 -5.99 -0.66 -5.03
C ILE A 37 -6.16 -0.47 -6.54
N LEU A 38 -5.06 -0.44 -7.29
CA LEU A 38 -5.05 -0.25 -8.74
C LEU A 38 -5.89 -1.31 -9.47
N ARG A 39 -5.71 -2.59 -9.13
CA ARG A 39 -6.42 -3.72 -9.77
C ARG A 39 -7.87 -3.91 -9.27
N SER A 40 -8.24 -3.26 -8.16
CA SER A 40 -9.60 -3.33 -7.62
C SER A 40 -10.61 -2.54 -8.48
N ILE A 41 -10.12 -1.63 -9.33
CA ILE A 41 -10.95 -0.79 -10.18
C ILE A 41 -10.83 -1.27 -11.63
N PRO A 42 -11.92 -1.67 -12.31
CA PRO A 42 -11.89 -2.20 -13.68
C PRO A 42 -11.63 -1.12 -14.76
N HIS A 43 -11.31 0.11 -14.36
CA HIS A 43 -11.09 1.25 -15.25
C HIS A 43 -9.66 1.80 -15.14
N LYS A 44 -9.00 1.99 -16.29
CA LYS A 44 -7.56 2.35 -16.35
C LYS A 44 -7.25 3.69 -15.67
N ALA A 45 -7.98 4.75 -15.99
CA ALA A 45 -7.73 6.06 -15.37
C ALA A 45 -8.21 6.13 -13.92
N GLY A 46 -9.27 5.40 -13.58
CA GLY A 46 -9.85 5.37 -12.24
C GLY A 46 -8.91 4.71 -11.24
N GLY A 47 -8.37 3.55 -11.60
CA GLY A 47 -7.38 2.85 -10.78
C GLY A 47 -6.14 3.69 -10.50
N VAL A 48 -5.61 4.38 -11.51
CA VAL A 48 -4.44 5.27 -11.37
C VAL A 48 -4.77 6.44 -10.43
N PHE A 49 -5.91 7.10 -10.62
CA PHE A 49 -6.33 8.20 -9.76
C PHE A 49 -6.46 7.77 -8.29
N THR A 50 -7.13 6.64 -8.04
CA THR A 50 -7.31 6.13 -6.67
C THR A 50 -5.99 5.69 -6.03
N MET A 51 -5.05 5.16 -6.81
CA MET A 51 -3.71 4.83 -6.32
C MET A 51 -2.98 6.08 -5.81
N PHE A 52 -3.01 7.19 -6.56
CA PHE A 52 -2.44 8.47 -6.10
C PHE A 52 -3.22 9.06 -4.94
N ALA A 53 -4.55 8.94 -4.94
CA ALA A 53 -5.40 9.41 -3.85
C ALA A 53 -5.09 8.69 -2.53
N ALA A 54 -4.71 7.41 -2.56
CA ALA A 54 -4.32 6.66 -1.37
C ALA A 54 -3.07 7.25 -0.69
N ILE A 55 -2.08 7.68 -1.49
CA ILE A 55 -0.87 8.34 -1.00
C ILE A 55 -1.19 9.76 -0.51
N ALA A 56 -1.94 10.53 -1.31
CA ALA A 56 -2.35 11.88 -0.96
C ALA A 56 -3.22 11.94 0.31
N GLY A 57 -4.04 10.91 0.55
CA GLY A 57 -4.89 10.81 1.75
C GLY A 57 -4.08 10.86 3.05
N VAL A 58 -2.88 10.28 3.08
CA VAL A 58 -1.97 10.38 4.24
C VAL A 58 -1.46 11.80 4.43
N ALA A 59 -1.16 12.52 3.35
CA ALA A 59 -0.71 13.91 3.40
C ALA A 59 -1.82 14.89 3.83
N VAL A 60 -3.07 14.59 3.49
CA VAL A 60 -4.24 15.41 3.87
C VAL A 60 -4.74 15.08 5.29
N PHE A 61 -4.36 13.95 5.86
CA PHE A 61 -4.72 13.53 7.22
C PHE A 61 -4.50 14.61 8.32
N PRO A 62 -3.35 15.30 8.41
CA PRO A 62 -3.15 16.36 9.38
C PRO A 62 -4.03 17.59 9.15
N MET A 63 -4.52 17.81 7.92
CA MET A 63 -5.42 18.95 7.61
C MET A 63 -6.86 18.68 8.06
N ILE A 64 -7.30 17.42 8.06
CA ILE A 64 -8.63 17.00 8.52
C ILE A 64 -8.69 16.98 10.05
N SER A 65 -7.56 16.67 10.68
CA SER A 65 -7.40 16.66 12.13
C SER A 65 -7.30 18.11 12.63
N GLY A 66 -8.44 18.74 12.90
CA GLY A 66 -8.52 20.17 13.24
C GLY A 66 -7.59 20.63 14.37
N PRO A 67 -7.36 21.95 14.49
CA PRO A 67 -6.30 22.55 15.31
C PRO A 67 -6.42 22.29 16.82
N GLU A 68 -7.58 21.89 17.32
CA GLU A 68 -7.90 21.97 18.75
C GLU A 68 -7.62 20.68 19.54
N LYS A 69 -7.27 19.56 18.89
CA LYS A 69 -7.08 18.26 19.56
C LYS A 69 -5.95 17.41 18.97
N PHE A 70 -4.73 17.94 18.92
CA PHE A 70 -3.52 17.11 18.88
C PHE A 70 -3.31 16.42 20.24
N GLN A 71 -4.26 15.58 20.63
CA GLN A 71 -4.14 14.73 21.81
C GLN A 71 -3.43 13.44 21.40
N SER A 72 -2.55 12.94 22.27
CA SER A 72 -1.92 11.65 22.06
C SER A 72 -2.97 10.56 21.84
N MET A 73 -2.71 9.61 20.95
CA MET A 73 -3.56 8.43 20.73
C MET A 73 -3.82 7.61 22.00
N LYS A 74 -3.06 7.86 23.08
CA LYS A 74 -3.29 7.28 24.41
C LYS A 74 -4.52 7.86 25.13
N VAL A 75 -4.85 9.13 24.86
CA VAL A 75 -5.90 9.89 25.58
C VAL A 75 -7.26 9.76 24.88
N CYS A 76 -7.28 9.59 23.55
CA CYS A 76 -8.51 9.42 22.78
C CYS A 76 -8.67 7.98 22.28
N PRO A 77 -9.47 7.12 22.96
CA PRO A 77 -9.67 5.73 22.55
C PRO A 77 -10.32 5.59 21.17
N LEU A 78 -11.17 6.54 20.77
CA LEU A 78 -11.83 6.53 19.47
C LEU A 78 -10.84 6.74 18.31
N VAL A 79 -9.90 7.69 18.44
CA VAL A 79 -8.86 7.93 17.43
C VAL A 79 -7.93 6.73 17.32
N ARG A 80 -7.58 6.10 18.45
CA ARG A 80 -6.78 4.86 18.47
C ARG A 80 -7.47 3.73 17.71
N LEU A 81 -8.78 3.56 17.88
CA LEU A 81 -9.55 2.54 17.18
C LEU A 81 -9.56 2.80 15.67
N VAL A 82 -9.81 4.03 15.24
CA VAL A 82 -9.78 4.41 13.80
C VAL A 82 -8.40 4.12 13.19
N PHE A 83 -7.32 4.49 13.90
CA PHE A 83 -5.95 4.20 13.44
C PHE A 83 -5.69 2.69 13.33
N ILE A 84 -6.13 1.88 14.30
CA ILE A 84 -5.96 0.42 14.25
C ILE A 84 -6.72 -0.19 13.07
N ILE A 85 -7.96 0.25 12.81
CA ILE A 85 -8.74 -0.20 11.64
C ILE A 85 -8.02 0.18 10.34
N TRP A 86 -7.51 1.41 10.23
CA TRP A 86 -6.77 1.87 9.06
C TRP A 86 -5.48 1.04 8.85
N ALA A 87 -4.70 0.80 9.90
CA ALA A 87 -3.48 0.00 9.85
C ALA A 87 -3.78 -1.46 9.47
N ALA A 88 -4.85 -2.05 10.02
CA ALA A 88 -5.30 -3.39 9.67
C ALA A 88 -5.72 -3.47 8.18
N ASN A 89 -6.42 -2.45 7.67
CA ASN A 89 -6.78 -2.37 6.26
C ASN A 89 -5.55 -2.29 5.36
N PHE A 90 -4.54 -1.50 5.73
CA PHE A 90 -3.27 -1.41 4.99
C PHE A 90 -2.53 -2.76 4.93
N MET A 91 -2.45 -3.48 6.05
CA MET A 91 -1.88 -4.84 6.08
C MET A 91 -2.69 -5.79 5.20
N PHE A 92 -4.01 -5.73 5.27
CA PHE A 92 -4.91 -6.56 4.46
C PHE A 92 -4.74 -6.32 2.95
N LEU A 93 -4.62 -5.06 2.53
CA LEU A 93 -4.35 -4.70 1.13
C LEU A 93 -2.99 -5.23 0.66
N THR A 94 -1.98 -5.20 1.53
CA THR A 94 -0.64 -5.74 1.21
C THR A 94 -0.69 -7.25 0.97
N VAL A 95 -1.45 -7.99 1.79
CA VAL A 95 -1.64 -9.45 1.63
C VAL A 95 -2.42 -9.78 0.37
N ILE A 96 -3.49 -9.03 0.08
CA ILE A 96 -4.27 -9.25 -1.15
C ILE A 96 -3.43 -8.94 -2.39
N GLY A 97 -2.62 -7.87 -2.36
CA GLY A 97 -1.81 -7.46 -3.49
C GLY A 97 -0.70 -8.43 -3.88
N ALA A 98 -0.23 -9.27 -2.94
CA ALA A 98 0.83 -10.26 -3.11
C ALA A 98 0.48 -11.38 -4.11
#